data_AF-A0A2V6DJZ1-F1
#
_entry.id   AF-A0A2V6DJZ1-F1
#
_cell.length_a   1.000
_cell.length_b   1.000
_cell.length_c   1.000
_cell.angle_alpha   90.00
_cell.angle_beta   90.00
_cell.angle_gamma   90.00
#
_symmetry.space_group_name_H-M   'P 1'
#
loop_
_entity.id
_entity.type
_entity.pdbx_description
1 polymer ?
#
loop_
_entity_poly.entity_id
_entity_poly.type
_entity_poly.pdbx_seq_one_letter_code
_entity_poly.pdbx_strand_id
1 'polypeptide(L)' 'RDIAAGEELTHDWCVTDDDNYMVECRCGSAICRGTLTGKDWQRSELRERYAGYFSWYLAKKMGR' A
#
# COMPACT_ATOMS: atom_id res chain seq x y z
N ARG A 1 7.60 -13.52 0.90
CA ARG A 1 7.79 -14.61 -0.08
C ARG A 1 9.27 -14.65 -0.47
N ASP A 2 9.73 -15.74 -1.07
CA ASP A 2 11.06 -15.78 -1.66
C ASP A 2 11.14 -14.82 -2.86
N ILE A 3 12.30 -14.17 -3.00
CA ILE A 3 12.59 -13.17 -4.03
C ILE A 3 13.77 -13.68 -4.85
N ALA A 4 13.64 -13.71 -6.17
CA ALA A 4 14.72 -14.18 -7.06
C ALA A 4 15.82 -13.10 -7.21
N ALA A 5 17.03 -13.53 -7.55
CA ALA A 5 18.11 -12.59 -7.87
C ALA A 5 17.73 -11.75 -9.11
N GLY A 6 17.85 -10.43 -8.99
CA GLY A 6 17.47 -9.48 -10.04
C GLY A 6 15.98 -9.11 -10.08
N GLU A 7 15.16 -9.69 -9.21
CA GLU A 7 13.75 -9.30 -9.06
C GLU A 7 13.62 -7.96 -8.32
N GLU A 8 12.72 -7.10 -8.79
CA GLU A 8 12.42 -5.83 -8.13
C GLU A 8 11.74 -6.07 -6.77
N LEU A 9 12.27 -5.44 -5.72
CA LEU A 9 11.62 -5.39 -4.43
C LEU A 9 10.49 -4.38 -4.47
N THR A 10 9.26 -4.87 -4.31
CA THR A 10 8.06 -4.05 -4.30
C THR A 10 7.35 -4.12 -2.95
N HIS A 11 6.71 -3.03 -2.57
CA HIS A 11 5.80 -2.97 -1.42
C HIS A 11 4.57 -2.14 -1.81
N ASP A 12 3.49 -2.30 -1.05
CA ASP A 12 2.26 -1.56 -1.27
C ASP A 12 2.33 -0.21 -0.55
N TRP A 13 2.30 0.90 -1.29
CA TRP A 13 2.44 2.25 -0.74
C TRP A 13 1.31 2.61 0.22
N CYS A 14 0.16 1.90 0.19
CA CYS A 14 -0.92 2.17 1.14
C CYS A 14 -0.52 1.93 2.60
N VAL A 15 0.54 1.16 2.88
CA VAL A 15 0.98 0.90 4.27
C VAL A 15 1.97 1.95 4.77
N THR A 16 2.42 2.86 3.92
CA THR A 16 3.48 3.84 4.22
C THR A 16 3.10 5.29 3.93
N ASP A 17 2.17 5.56 3.02
CA ASP A 17 1.99 6.90 2.47
C ASP A 17 0.72 7.60 2.98
N ASP A 18 0.82 8.91 3.23
CA ASP A 18 -0.30 9.80 3.57
C ASP A 18 -0.14 11.16 2.86
N ASP A 19 -0.34 11.17 1.55
CA ASP A 19 -0.12 12.36 0.71
C ASP A 19 -1.27 12.57 -0.29
N ASN A 20 -1.21 13.63 -1.10
CA ASN A 20 -2.26 14.04 -2.04
C ASN A 20 -1.95 13.67 -3.49
N TYR A 21 -0.99 12.77 -3.74
CA TYR A 21 -0.68 12.32 -5.09
C TYR A 21 -1.70 11.32 -5.62
N MET A 22 -1.73 11.21 -6.96
CA MET A 22 -2.41 10.18 -7.71
C MET A 22 -1.49 9.73 -8.86
N VAL A 23 -1.24 8.43 -8.99
CA VAL A 23 -0.36 7.89 -10.03
C VAL A 23 -0.96 6.63 -10.66
N GLU A 24 -0.76 6.47 -11.97
CA GLU A 24 -1.07 5.23 -12.68
C GLU A 24 -0.14 4.10 -12.21
N CYS A 25 -0.71 2.99 -11.77
CA CYS A 25 0.02 1.85 -11.26
C CYS A 25 0.38 0.88 -12.37
N ARG A 26 1.64 0.46 -12.43
CA ARG A 26 2.16 -0.50 -13.41
C ARG A 26 2.72 -1.77 -12.77
N CYS A 27 2.25 -2.11 -11.57
CA CYS A 27 2.81 -3.24 -10.79
C CYS A 27 2.54 -4.63 -11.38
N GLY A 28 1.66 -4.75 -12.37
CA GLY A 28 1.34 -6.04 -13.02
C GLY A 28 0.56 -7.05 -12.17
N SER A 29 0.18 -6.69 -10.94
CA SER A 29 -0.60 -7.57 -10.06
C SER A 29 -2.01 -7.83 -10.61
N ALA A 30 -2.50 -9.07 -10.49
CA ALA A 30 -3.87 -9.44 -10.85
C ALA A 30 -4.94 -8.69 -10.03
N ILE A 31 -4.56 -8.15 -8.87
CA ILE A 31 -5.42 -7.36 -7.98
C ILE A 31 -5.00 -5.88 -7.95
N CYS A 32 -4.34 -5.41 -9.02
CA CYS A 32 -3.93 -4.01 -9.15
C CYS A 32 -5.13 -3.07 -9.02
N ARG A 33 -4.94 -1.94 -8.33
CA ARG A 33 -5.96 -0.89 -8.17
C ARG A 33 -6.11 0.00 -9.39
N GLY A 34 -5.24 -0.14 -10.39
CA GLY A 34 -5.13 0.75 -11.55
C GLY A 34 -4.46 2.09 -11.21
N THR A 35 -4.97 2.78 -10.20
CA THR A 35 -4.44 4.05 -9.72
C THR A 35 -4.08 3.94 -8.24
N LEU A 36 -2.87 4.35 -7.87
CA LEU A 36 -2.45 4.52 -6.48
C LEU A 36 -2.70 5.95 -6.02
N THR A 37 -3.16 6.09 -4.78
CA THR A 37 -3.27 7.40 -4.14
C THR A 37 -2.48 7.43 -2.83
N GLY A 38 -2.01 8.61 -2.46
CA GLY A 38 -1.40 8.81 -1.13
C GLY A 38 -2.39 8.65 0.02
N LYS A 39 -3.69 8.46 -0.25
CA LYS A 39 -4.74 8.24 0.75
C LYS A 39 -5.31 6.81 0.73
N ASP A 40 -4.68 5.87 0.03
CA ASP A 40 -5.19 4.51 -0.09
C ASP A 40 -5.35 3.80 1.26
N TRP A 41 -4.57 4.19 2.27
CA TRP A 41 -4.72 3.71 3.66
C TRP A 41 -6.12 3.96 4.26
N GLN A 42 -6.92 4.84 3.68
CA GLN A 42 -8.28 5.14 4.14
C GLN A 42 -9.33 4.10 3.69
N ARG A 43 -9.01 3.29 2.69
CA ARG A 43 -9.91 2.30 2.10
C ARG A 43 -10.08 1.10 3.04
N SER A 44 -11.31 0.78 3.44
CA SER A 44 -11.59 -0.24 4.44
C SER A 44 -11.06 -1.62 4.04
N GLU A 45 -11.21 -1.99 2.77
CA GLU A 45 -10.72 -3.26 2.23
C GLU A 45 -9.19 -3.40 2.32
N LEU A 46 -8.44 -2.30 2.22
CA LEU A 46 -6.98 -2.29 2.39
C LEU A 46 -6.58 -2.30 3.86
N ARG A 47 -7.33 -1.61 4.72
CA ARG A 47 -7.13 -1.64 6.19
C ARG A 47 -7.32 -3.04 6.78
N GLU A 48 -8.28 -3.79 6.25
CA GLU A 48 -8.52 -5.19 6.62
C GLU A 48 -7.41 -6.10 6.07
N ARG A 49 -7.11 -5.99 4.77
CA ARG A 49 -6.08 -6.80 4.11
C ARG A 49 -4.69 -6.65 4.74
N TYR A 50 -4.31 -5.43 5.12
CA TYR A 50 -2.98 -5.09 5.62
C TYR A 50 -2.96 -4.80 7.12
N ALA A 51 -3.92 -5.32 7.88
CA ALA A 51 -3.94 -5.18 9.34
C ALA A 51 -2.59 -5.63 9.95
N GLY A 52 -1.97 -4.76 10.75
CA GLY A 52 -0.66 -5.00 11.37
C GLY A 52 0.56 -4.63 10.51
N TYR A 53 0.39 -4.28 9.23
CA TYR A 53 1.50 -3.90 8.34
C TYR A 53 1.64 -2.40 8.13
N PHE A 54 0.66 -1.61 8.55
CA PHE A 54 0.73 -0.15 8.45
C PHE A 54 1.88 0.39 9.30
N SER A 55 2.63 1.32 8.72
CA SER A 55 3.60 2.13 9.45
C SER A 55 2.96 2.77 10.69
N TRP A 56 3.76 2.92 11.74
CA TRP A 56 3.26 3.37 13.05
C TRP A 56 2.44 4.66 12.99
N TYR A 57 2.83 5.62 12.14
CA TYR A 57 2.12 6.90 12.06
C TYR A 57 0.74 6.76 11.38
N LEU A 58 0.59 5.85 10.41
CA LEU A 58 -0.71 5.53 9.82
C LEU A 58 -1.58 4.76 10.82
N ALA A 59 -1.01 3.81 11.56
CA ALA A 59 -1.71 3.13 12.65
C ALA A 59 -2.28 4.14 13.65
N LYS A 60 -1.46 5.09 14.10
CA LYS A 60 -1.88 6.20 14.97
C LYS A 60 -3.02 7.03 14.37
N LYS A 61 -2.97 7.37 13.08
CA LYS A 61 -4.04 8.09 12.36
C LYS A 61 -5.34 7.29 12.28
N MET A 62 -5.26 5.97 12.25
CA MET A 62 -6.42 5.07 12.29
C MET A 62 -6.96 4.83 13.72
N GLY A 63 -6.34 5.42 14.74
CA GLY A 63 -6.70 5.19 16.14
C GLY A 63 -6.29 3.82 16.66
N ARG A 64 -5.20 3.26 16.13
CA ARG A 64 -4.61 1.97 16.52
C ARG A 64 -3.26 2.16 17.21
#